data_AF-A0A4S0WI00-F1
#
_entry.id   AF-A0A4S0WI00-F1
#
_cell.length_a   1.000
_cell.length_b   1.000
_cell.length_c   1.000
_cell.angle_alpha   90.00
_cell.angle_beta   90.00
_cell.angle_gamma   90.00
#
_symmetry.space_group_name_H-M   'P 1'
#
loop_
_entity.id
_entity.type
_entity.pdbx_description
1 polymer ?
#
loop_
_entity_poly.entity_id
_entity_poly.type
_entity_poly.pdbx_seq_one_letter_code
_entity_poly.pdbx_strand_id
1 'polypeptide(L)'
;MLAICSGCSTSAELKKASADKGIAAARVTLPPLPDDCRAWEPHAAVNLGDEARSVLKAERRQLDRANARVRRCAANYDATAKALQ
;
A
#
# COMPACT_ATOMS: atom_id res chain seq x y z
N MET A 1 -30.22 10.06 47.99
CA MET A 1 -28.81 10.43 47.77
C MET A 1 -28.32 9.63 46.57
N LEU A 2 -28.49 10.19 45.37
CA LEU A 2 -28.14 9.53 44.10
C LEU A 2 -26.70 9.94 43.76
N ALA A 3 -25.77 8.98 43.78
CA ALA A 3 -24.37 9.22 43.49
C ALA A 3 -24.19 9.52 41.99
N ILE A 4 -23.87 10.78 41.66
CA ILE A 4 -23.35 11.14 40.35
C ILE A 4 -21.82 10.92 40.41
N CYS A 5 -21.38 9.70 40.07
CA CYS A 5 -19.98 9.42 39.79
C CYS A 5 -19.64 9.94 38.37
N SER A 6 -19.49 11.26 38.22
CA SER A 6 -19.10 11.86 36.95
C SER A 6 -17.72 12.47 37.02
N GLY A 7 -16.84 11.95 36.15
CA GLY A 7 -15.88 12.79 35.45
C GLY A 7 -14.42 12.65 35.88
N CYS A 8 -13.76 11.58 35.43
CA CYS A 8 -12.36 11.71 34.96
C CYS A 8 -11.88 10.47 34.17
N SER A 9 -12.40 9.27 34.44
CA SER A 9 -12.01 8.04 33.73
C SER A 9 -12.73 7.85 32.38
N THR A 10 -13.89 8.45 32.18
CA THR A 10 -14.71 8.26 30.98
C THR A 10 -14.34 9.17 29.82
N SER A 11 -13.64 10.28 30.06
CA SER A 11 -13.39 11.28 29.01
C SER A 11 -12.41 10.80 27.94
N ALA A 12 -11.36 10.07 28.34
CA ALA A 12 -10.40 9.47 27.42
C ALA A 12 -11.05 8.34 26.61
N GLU A 13 -11.81 7.46 27.27
CA GLU A 13 -12.51 6.35 26.62
C GLU A 13 -13.62 6.83 25.67
N LEU A 14 -14.37 7.86 26.06
CA LEU A 14 -15.39 8.47 25.19
C LEU A 14 -14.77 9.18 23.99
N LYS A 15 -13.62 9.85 24.16
CA LYS A 15 -12.87 10.46 23.05
C LYS A 15 -12.36 9.39 22.08
N LYS A 16 -11.78 8.30 22.60
CA LYS A 16 -11.33 7.16 21.81
C LYS A 16 -12.48 6.51 21.04
N ALA A 17 -13.58 6.17 21.73
CA ALA A 17 -14.75 5.56 21.09
C ALA A 17 -15.39 6.47 20.03
N SER A 18 -15.38 7.79 20.25
CA SER A 18 -15.88 8.76 19.27
C SER A 18 -14.96 8.88 18.06
N ALA A 19 -13.63 8.83 18.26
CA ALA A 19 -12.65 8.79 17.18
C ALA A 19 -12.78 7.49 16.36
N ASP A 20 -12.87 6.35 17.02
CA ASP A 20 -13.04 5.04 16.38
C ASP A 20 -14.33 4.99 15.56
N LYS A 21 -15.43 5.54 16.09
CA LYS A 21 -16.70 5.68 15.36
C LYS A 21 -16.58 6.62 14.16
N GLY A 22 -15.82 7.71 14.28
CA GLY A 22 -15.52 8.64 13.18
C GLY A 22 -14.73 7.96 12.06
N ILE A 23 -13.69 7.19 12.42
CA ILE A 23 -12.88 6.39 11.47
C ILE A 23 -13.76 5.34 10.78
N ALA A 24 -14.59 4.61 11.54
CA ALA A 24 -15.47 3.59 10.98
C ALA A 24 -16.56 4.17 10.05
N ALA A 25 -17.00 5.40 10.31
CA ALA A 25 -17.97 6.10 9.48
C ALA A 25 -17.34 6.80 8.26
N ALA A 26 -16.03 7.06 8.30
CA ALA A 26 -15.29 7.67 7.20
C ALA A 26 -15.20 6.68 6.02
N ARG A 27 -15.98 6.93 4.97
CA ARG A 27 -15.81 6.25 3.69
C ARG A 27 -14.53 6.76 3.03
N VAL A 28 -13.49 5.94 3.02
CA VAL A 28 -12.25 6.24 2.31
C VAL A 28 -12.46 6.02 0.82
N THR A 29 -12.37 7.09 0.03
CA THR A 29 -12.29 6.99 -1.42
C THR A 29 -10.83 6.90 -1.82
N LEU A 30 -10.40 5.72 -2.25
CA LEU A 30 -9.04 5.54 -2.72
C LEU A 30 -8.88 6.18 -4.11
N PRO A 31 -7.77 6.89 -4.38
CA PRO A 31 -7.45 7.33 -5.72
C PRO A 31 -7.26 6.12 -6.65
N PRO A 32 -7.44 6.28 -7.97
CA PRO A 32 -7.16 5.22 -8.91
C PRO A 32 -5.70 4.77 -8.78
N LEU A 33 -5.48 3.45 -8.84
CA LEU A 33 -4.16 2.87 -8.90
C LEU A 33 -3.53 3.22 -10.25
N PRO A 34 -2.24 3.66 -10.32
CA PRO A 34 -1.57 3.84 -11.60
C PRO A 34 -1.65 2.57 -12.46
N ASP A 35 -1.97 2.72 -13.74
CA ASP A 35 -2.26 1.60 -14.64
C ASP A 35 -1.10 0.59 -14.71
N ASP A 36 0.14 1.09 -14.65
CA ASP A 36 1.32 0.23 -14.73
C ASP A 36 1.48 -0.67 -13.49
N CYS A 37 0.91 -0.33 -12.33
CA CYS A 37 1.03 -1.15 -11.13
C CYS A 37 0.38 -2.53 -11.24
N ARG A 38 -0.46 -2.78 -12.25
CA ARG A 38 -1.01 -4.10 -12.58
C ARG A 38 -0.30 -4.79 -13.74
N ALA A 39 0.64 -4.11 -14.39
CA ALA A 39 1.39 -4.66 -15.50
C ALA A 39 2.39 -5.72 -15.01
N TRP A 40 2.51 -6.78 -15.80
CA TRP A 40 3.49 -7.84 -15.61
C TRP A 40 4.68 -7.59 -16.52
N GLU A 41 5.89 -7.74 -15.98
CA GLU A 41 7.08 -7.67 -16.83
C GLU A 41 7.26 -9.03 -17.49
N PRO A 42 7.36 -9.10 -18.84
CA PRO A 42 7.66 -10.36 -19.49
C PRO A 42 9.08 -10.82 -19.16
N HIS A 43 9.27 -12.14 -19.10
CA HIS A 43 10.59 -12.74 -19.11
C HIS A 43 11.37 -12.35 -20.37
N ALA A 44 12.70 -12.44 -20.31
CA ALA A 44 13.53 -12.31 -21.49
C ALA A 44 13.23 -13.45 -22.46
N ALA A 45 13.26 -13.15 -23.76
CA ALA A 45 13.14 -14.18 -24.78
C ALA A 45 14.33 -15.14 -24.68
N VAL A 46 14.05 -16.45 -24.85
CA VAL A 46 15.05 -17.51 -24.87
C VAL A 46 14.85 -18.33 -26.13
N ASN A 47 15.88 -18.40 -26.97
CA ASN A 47 15.89 -19.17 -28.21
C ASN A 47 16.91 -20.31 -28.14
N LEU A 48 16.74 -21.29 -29.02
CA LEU A 48 17.72 -22.37 -29.17
C LEU A 48 19.06 -21.80 -29.65
N GLY A 49 20.13 -22.16 -28.94
CA GLY A 49 21.49 -21.67 -29.22
C GLY A 49 21.86 -20.38 -28.49
N ASP A 50 20.94 -19.75 -27.75
CA ASP A 50 21.28 -18.58 -26.95
C ASP A 50 22.30 -18.93 -25.85
N GLU A 51 23.29 -18.06 -25.70
CA GLU A 51 24.28 -18.18 -24.64
C GLU A 51 23.64 -17.88 -23.27
N ALA A 52 23.78 -18.82 -22.32
CA ALA A 52 23.06 -18.80 -21.06
C ALA A 52 23.30 -17.53 -20.21
N ARG A 53 24.53 -17.00 -20.19
CA ARG A 53 24.85 -15.77 -19.44
C ARG A 53 24.22 -14.54 -20.08
N SER A 54 24.09 -14.49 -21.39
CA SER A 54 23.39 -13.42 -22.12
C SER A 54 21.90 -13.40 -21.74
N VAL A 55 21.26 -14.57 -21.75
CA VAL A 55 19.87 -14.73 -21.29
C VAL A 55 19.72 -14.28 -19.83
N LEU A 56 20.61 -14.73 -18.94
CA LEU A 56 20.57 -14.33 -17.53
C LEU A 56 20.74 -12.80 -17.33
N LYS A 57 21.60 -12.16 -18.13
CA LYS A 57 21.74 -10.70 -18.11
C LYS A 57 20.46 -10.01 -18.60
N ALA A 58 19.80 -10.55 -19.62
CA ALA A 58 18.54 -10.02 -20.11
C ALA A 58 17.43 -10.16 -19.04
N GLU A 59 17.32 -11.32 -18.40
CA GLU A 59 16.38 -11.56 -17.29
C GLU A 59 16.61 -10.60 -16.12
N ARG A 60 17.87 -10.33 -15.75
CA ARG A 60 18.17 -9.34 -14.70
C ARG A 60 17.61 -7.96 -15.05
N ARG A 61 17.69 -7.54 -16.30
CA ARG A 61 17.11 -6.25 -16.75
C ARG A 61 15.59 -6.25 -16.70
N GLN A 62 14.93 -7.39 -16.94
CA GLN A 62 13.48 -7.52 -16.78
C GLN A 62 13.11 -7.40 -15.31
N LEU A 63 13.78 -8.16 -14.45
CA LEU A 63 13.57 -8.10 -13.01
C LEU A 63 13.81 -6.70 -12.43
N ASP A 64 14.83 -5.99 -12.90
CA ASP A 64 15.09 -4.62 -12.47
C ASP A 64 13.92 -3.67 -12.79
N ARG A 65 13.29 -3.82 -13.98
CA ARG A 65 12.10 -3.05 -14.35
C ARG A 65 10.89 -3.41 -13.51
N ALA A 66 10.66 -4.71 -13.27
CA ALA A 66 9.61 -5.17 -12.38
C ALA A 66 9.78 -4.60 -10.96
N ASN A 67 10.99 -4.66 -10.40
CA ASN A 67 11.31 -4.17 -9.07
C ASN A 67 11.25 -2.64 -8.96
N ALA A 68 11.62 -1.91 -10.02
CA ALA A 68 11.43 -0.47 -10.08
C ALA A 68 9.94 -0.09 -10.02
N ARG A 69 9.09 -0.86 -10.71
CA ARG A 69 7.63 -0.70 -10.67
C ARG A 69 7.06 -1.01 -9.30
N VAL A 70 7.43 -2.14 -8.69
CA VAL A 70 7.03 -2.49 -7.31
C VAL A 70 7.35 -1.36 -6.34
N ARG A 71 8.58 -0.81 -6.38
CA ARG A 71 8.99 0.30 -5.51
C ARG A 71 8.12 1.55 -5.71
N ARG A 72 7.86 1.95 -6.96
CA ARG A 72 7.00 3.10 -7.26
C ARG A 72 5.56 2.91 -6.77
N CYS A 73 5.00 1.72 -6.98
CA CYS A 73 3.64 1.40 -6.58
C CYS A 73 3.47 1.34 -5.05
N ALA A 74 4.47 0.79 -4.35
CA ALA A 74 4.51 0.83 -2.89
C ALA A 74 4.57 2.28 -2.37
N ALA A 75 5.45 3.12 -2.94
CA ALA A 75 5.54 4.53 -2.56
C ALA A 75 4.23 5.30 -2.79
N ASN A 76 3.51 5.01 -3.88
CA ASN A 76 2.19 5.58 -4.14
C ASN A 76 1.16 5.18 -3.06
N TYR A 77 1.16 3.91 -2.65
CA TYR A 77 0.31 3.43 -1.57
C TYR A 77 0.65 4.13 -0.25
N ASP A 78 1.92 4.19 0.13
CA ASP A 78 2.36 4.83 1.38
C ASP A 78 1.98 6.32 1.42
N ALA A 79 2.15 7.03 0.30
CA ALA A 79 1.72 8.42 0.16
C ALA A 79 0.20 8.57 0.30
N THR A 80 -0.57 7.65 -0.30
CA THR A 80 -2.04 7.63 -0.21
C THR A 80 -2.49 7.36 1.23
N ALA A 81 -1.91 6.37 1.89
CA ALA A 81 -2.20 6.03 3.27
C ALA A 81 -1.92 7.21 4.21
N LYS A 82 -0.80 7.91 4.01
CA LYS A 82 -0.45 9.12 4.77
C LYS A 82 -1.44 10.27 4.56
N ALA A 83 -1.99 10.43 3.34
CA ALA A 83 -2.94 11.50 3.04
C ALA A 83 -4.35 11.25 3.60
N LEU A 84 -4.66 10.00 3.97
CA LEU A 84 -5.96 9.56 4.44
C LEU A 84 -6.01 9.35 5.97
N GLN A 85 -4.88 9.50 6.66
CA GLN A 85 -4.76 9.52 8.12
C GLN A 85 -4.93 10.94 8.66
#